data_AF-A0A7D8IU29-F1
#
_entry.id   AF-A0A7D8IU29-F1
#
_cell.length_a   1.000
_cell.length_b   1.000
_cell.length_c   1.000
_cell.angle_alpha   90.00
_cell.angle_beta   90.00
_cell.angle_gamma   90.00
#
_symmetry.space_group_name_H-M   'P 1'
#
loop_
_entity.id
_entity.type
_entity.pdbx_description
1 polymer ?
#
loop_
_entity_poly.entity_id
_entity_poly.type
_entity_poly.pdbx_seq_one_letter_code
_entity_poly.pdbx_strand_id
1 'polypeptide(L)'
;MNFPLIANIAVFVILLFVLAQARHKQWSLAKKVLVGLVMGVVFGLALHTIYGADSQVLKDSIQWFNIVGNGYVQLLQMIVMPLVFASILSAVARLHNASQLGKISFLTIGTLLFTTLIAALVGVLVTNLFGLTAEGLVQGGAETARLNAIETSYVGKVADLSVPQLVLSFVPKKSVCGSDWRKSYVYYQRGDFRRIPGRGRA
;
A
#
# COMPACT_ATOMS: atom_id res chain seq x y z
N MET A 1 11.53 -17.56 -28.05
CA MET A 1 11.61 -16.84 -26.75
C MET A 1 12.55 -15.65 -26.94
N ASN A 2 12.15 -14.44 -26.55
CA ASN A 2 12.95 -13.24 -26.77
C ASN A 2 14.24 -13.31 -25.93
N PHE A 3 15.39 -13.51 -26.60
CA PHE A 3 16.72 -13.43 -26.00
C PHE A 3 16.92 -12.22 -25.06
N PRO A 4 16.46 -10.99 -25.39
CA PRO A 4 16.58 -9.84 -24.48
C PRO A 4 15.71 -9.94 -23.21
N LEU A 5 14.58 -10.65 -23.23
CA LEU A 5 13.75 -10.90 -22.04
C LEU A 5 14.50 -11.77 -21.03
N ILE A 6 15.12 -12.84 -21.53
CA ILE A 6 15.88 -13.78 -20.70
C ILE A 6 17.11 -13.10 -20.09
N ALA A 7 17.79 -12.24 -20.87
CA ALA A 7 18.91 -11.45 -20.38
C ALA A 7 18.51 -10.52 -19.23
N ASN A 8 17.39 -9.78 -19.36
CA ASN A 8 16.91 -8.88 -18.31
C ASN A 8 16.53 -9.61 -17.02
N ILE A 9 15.84 -10.74 -17.15
CA ILE A 9 15.48 -11.58 -16.00
C ILE A 9 16.73 -12.16 -15.34
N ALA A 10 17.71 -12.62 -16.12
CA ALA A 10 18.98 -13.12 -15.60
C ALA A 10 19.74 -12.03 -14.83
N VAL A 11 19.84 -10.81 -15.37
CA VAL A 11 20.47 -9.67 -14.67
C VAL A 11 19.74 -9.35 -13.38
N PHE A 12 18.41 -9.37 -13.38
CA PHE A 12 17.62 -9.14 -12.16
C PHE A 12 17.87 -10.23 -11.10
N VAL A 13 17.93 -11.50 -11.49
CA VAL A 13 18.23 -12.61 -10.58
C VAL A 13 19.66 -12.50 -10.03
N ILE A 14 20.63 -12.13 -10.86
CA ILE A 14 22.01 -11.87 -10.42
C ILE A 14 22.04 -10.71 -9.42
N LEU A 15 21.32 -9.62 -9.69
CA LEU A 15 21.21 -8.47 -8.80
C LEU A 15 20.60 -8.87 -7.44
N LEU A 16 19.52 -9.66 -7.45
CA LEU A 16 18.92 -10.19 -6.22
C LEU A 16 19.89 -11.09 -5.46
N PHE A 17 20.66 -11.93 -6.17
CA PHE A 17 21.65 -12.79 -5.54
C PHE A 17 22.79 -11.98 -4.90
N VAL A 18 23.29 -10.95 -5.57
CA VAL A 18 24.30 -10.01 -5.02
C VAL A 18 23.76 -9.30 -3.78
N LEU A 19 22.50 -8.85 -3.80
CA LEU A 19 21.84 -8.26 -2.64
C LEU A 19 21.67 -9.29 -1.50
N ALA A 20 21.30 -10.52 -1.83
CA ALA A 20 21.15 -11.61 -0.86
C ALA A 20 22.49 -11.98 -0.22
N GLN A 21 23.57 -11.96 -0.98
CA GLN A 21 24.92 -12.20 -0.45
C GLN A 21 25.38 -11.04 0.44
N ALA A 22 25.05 -9.80 0.07
CA ALA A 22 25.28 -8.61 0.90
C ALA A 22 24.50 -8.66 2.22
N ARG A 23 23.44 -9.49 2.33
CA ARG A 23 22.70 -9.73 3.58
C ARG A 23 23.55 -10.38 4.67
N HIS A 24 24.49 -11.25 4.30
CA HIS A 24 25.36 -11.97 5.25
C HIS A 24 26.42 -11.08 5.92
N LYS A 25 26.64 -9.87 5.40
CA LYS A 25 27.51 -8.87 6.01
C LYS A 25 26.85 -8.29 7.28
N GLN A 26 27.64 -8.07 8.34
CA GLN A 26 27.18 -7.56 9.66
C GLN A 26 26.76 -6.07 9.68
N TRP A 27 26.32 -5.52 8.54
CA TRP A 27 25.93 -4.10 8.46
C TRP A 27 24.56 -3.82 9.08
N SER A 28 24.36 -2.59 9.56
CA SER A 28 23.07 -2.10 10.06
C SER A 28 21.97 -2.25 9.00
N LEU A 29 20.77 -2.60 9.45
CA LEU A 29 19.60 -2.85 8.60
C LEU A 29 19.28 -1.64 7.71
N ALA A 30 19.37 -0.42 8.25
CA ALA A 30 19.13 0.81 7.50
C ALA A 30 20.07 0.95 6.30
N LYS A 31 21.36 0.64 6.47
CA LYS A 31 22.35 0.67 5.39
C LYS A 31 22.04 -0.37 4.32
N LYS A 32 21.57 -1.56 4.71
CA LYS A 32 21.16 -2.61 3.77
C LYS A 32 19.95 -2.18 2.92
N VAL A 33 18.95 -1.57 3.54
CA VAL A 33 17.76 -1.06 2.83
C VAL A 33 18.15 0.08 1.89
N LEU A 34 18.99 1.01 2.34
CA LEU A 34 19.45 2.14 1.52
C LEU A 34 20.25 1.68 0.30
N VAL A 35 21.19 0.74 0.46
CA VAL A 35 21.95 0.15 -0.66
C VAL A 35 21.01 -0.58 -1.63
N GLY A 36 20.03 -1.32 -1.11
CA GLY A 36 19.03 -2.00 -1.95
C GLY A 36 18.16 -1.02 -2.75
N LEU A 37 17.74 0.08 -2.12
CA LEU A 37 16.99 1.15 -2.79
C LEU A 37 17.83 1.78 -3.91
N VAL A 38 19.06 2.18 -3.62
CA VAL A 38 19.95 2.83 -4.60
C VAL A 38 20.23 1.89 -5.78
N MET A 39 20.60 0.64 -5.51
CA MET A 39 20.83 -0.37 -6.55
C MET A 39 19.58 -0.64 -7.39
N GLY A 40 18.41 -0.72 -6.76
CA GLY A 40 17.13 -0.91 -7.45
C GLY A 40 16.75 0.26 -8.35
N VAL A 41 16.94 1.50 -7.89
CA VAL A 41 16.68 2.71 -8.69
C VAL A 41 17.62 2.77 -9.89
N VAL A 42 18.93 2.55 -9.68
CA VAL A 42 19.92 2.53 -10.76
C VAL A 42 19.59 1.47 -11.81
N PHE A 43 19.20 0.27 -11.37
CA PHE A 43 18.79 -0.81 -12.28
C PHE A 43 17.51 -0.47 -13.06
N GLY A 44 16.50 0.11 -12.39
CA GLY A 44 15.26 0.53 -13.05
C GLY A 44 15.50 1.62 -14.10
N LEU A 45 16.34 2.60 -13.78
CA LEU A 45 16.75 3.66 -14.73
C LEU A 45 17.54 3.09 -15.91
N ALA A 46 18.49 2.18 -15.66
CA ALA A 46 19.26 1.53 -16.73
C ALA A 46 18.35 0.79 -17.71
N LEU A 47 17.40 -0.02 -17.20
CA LEU A 47 16.41 -0.70 -18.05
C LEU A 47 15.54 0.28 -18.86
N HIS A 48 15.11 1.38 -18.24
CA HIS A 48 14.33 2.41 -18.93
C HIS A 48 15.13 3.06 -20.06
N THR A 49 16.41 3.38 -19.84
CA THR A 49 17.28 4.01 -20.86
C THR A 49 17.65 3.07 -22.02
N ILE A 50 17.78 1.76 -21.77
CA ILE A 50 18.20 0.80 -22.79
C ILE A 50 17.04 0.38 -23.71
N TYR A 51 15.84 0.17 -23.15
CA TYR A 51 14.71 -0.42 -23.89
C TYR A 51 13.64 0.60 -24.32
N GLY A 52 13.61 1.79 -23.71
CA GLY A 52 12.54 2.77 -23.93
C GLY A 52 11.17 2.32 -23.39
N ALA A 53 10.26 3.27 -23.17
CA ALA A 53 8.98 3.05 -22.50
C ALA A 53 8.00 2.10 -23.23
N ASP A 54 8.17 1.86 -24.54
CA ASP A 54 7.19 1.15 -25.37
C ASP A 54 7.59 -0.27 -25.82
N SER A 55 8.73 -0.80 -25.36
CA SER A 55 9.12 -2.15 -25.79
C SER A 55 8.27 -3.24 -25.11
N GLN A 56 7.75 -4.18 -25.90
CA GLN A 56 7.01 -5.36 -25.39
C GLN A 56 7.86 -6.21 -24.43
N VAL A 57 9.18 -6.24 -24.66
CA VAL A 57 10.16 -6.97 -23.82
C VAL A 57 10.23 -6.38 -22.40
N LEU A 58 10.12 -5.06 -22.26
CA LEU A 58 10.12 -4.41 -20.95
C LEU A 58 8.82 -4.72 -20.19
N LYS A 59 7.66 -4.70 -20.86
CA LYS A 59 6.37 -5.05 -20.26
C LYS A 59 6.37 -6.48 -19.72
N ASP A 60 6.88 -7.43 -20.49
CA ASP A 60 7.02 -8.83 -20.06
C ASP A 60 8.01 -8.98 -18.89
N SER A 61 9.14 -8.25 -18.93
CA SER A 61 10.14 -8.24 -17.83
C SER A 61 9.56 -7.69 -16.53
N ILE A 62 8.77 -6.61 -16.62
CA ILE A 62 8.10 -5.98 -15.47
C ILE A 62 7.13 -6.95 -14.79
N GLN A 63 6.40 -7.77 -15.55
CA GLN A 63 5.52 -8.78 -14.95
C GLN A 63 6.28 -9.76 -14.05
N TRP A 64 7.48 -10.19 -14.46
CA TRP A 64 8.34 -11.05 -13.64
C TRP A 64 8.88 -10.32 -12.40
N PHE A 65 9.29 -9.05 -12.54
CA PHE A 65 9.78 -8.25 -11.40
C PHE A 65 8.67 -7.97 -10.39
N ASN A 66 7.44 -7.79 -10.87
CA ASN A 66 6.26 -7.57 -10.03
C ASN A 66 5.97 -8.74 -9.10
N ILE A 67 6.37 -9.97 -9.43
CA ILE A 67 6.21 -11.13 -8.51
C ILE A 67 6.98 -10.87 -7.21
N VAL A 68 8.21 -10.37 -7.30
CA VAL A 68 9.05 -10.09 -6.13
C VAL A 68 8.56 -8.85 -5.39
N GLY A 69 8.24 -7.78 -6.12
CA GLY A 69 7.76 -6.52 -5.53
C GLY A 69 6.41 -6.67 -4.84
N ASN A 70 5.40 -7.17 -5.55
CA ASN A 70 4.06 -7.38 -4.99
C ASN A 70 4.07 -8.47 -3.94
N GLY A 71 4.88 -9.53 -4.12
CA GLY A 71 5.06 -10.56 -3.11
C GLY A 71 5.54 -9.99 -1.77
N TYR A 72 6.54 -9.11 -1.79
CA TYR A 72 7.01 -8.43 -0.58
C TYR A 72 5.90 -7.60 0.10
N VAL A 73 5.16 -6.79 -0.67
CA VAL A 73 4.08 -5.96 -0.13
C VAL A 73 2.95 -6.82 0.45
N GLN A 74 2.57 -7.91 -0.23
CA GLN A 74 1.54 -8.84 0.25
C GLN A 74 1.95 -9.53 1.55
N LEU A 75 3.22 -9.95 1.67
CA LEU A 75 3.75 -10.52 2.91
C LEU A 75 3.71 -9.52 4.06
N LEU A 76 4.06 -8.25 3.82
CA LEU A 76 3.93 -7.19 4.82
C LEU A 76 2.46 -6.96 5.21
N GLN A 77 1.54 -6.87 4.25
CA GLN A 77 0.12 -6.65 4.50
C GLN A 77 -0.51 -7.76 5.36
N MET A 78 -0.11 -9.02 5.15
CA MET A 78 -0.58 -10.15 5.95
C MET A 78 -0.19 -10.02 7.44
N ILE A 79 0.96 -9.43 7.73
CA ILE A 79 1.45 -9.24 9.10
C ILE A 79 0.86 -7.98 9.74
N VAL A 80 0.69 -6.91 8.97
CA VAL A 80 0.27 -5.59 9.51
C VAL A 80 -1.13 -5.65 10.12
N MET A 81 -2.11 -6.27 9.45
CA MET A 81 -3.49 -6.30 9.94
C MET A 81 -3.64 -6.94 11.34
N PRO A 82 -3.14 -8.17 11.61
CA PRO A 82 -3.26 -8.78 12.93
C PRO A 82 -2.41 -8.07 13.99
N LEU A 83 -1.22 -7.57 13.62
CA LEU A 83 -0.31 -6.90 14.55
C LEU A 83 -0.91 -5.60 15.10
N VAL A 84 -1.57 -4.81 14.24
CA VAL A 84 -2.22 -3.56 14.66
C VAL A 84 -3.35 -3.84 15.66
N PHE A 85 -4.17 -4.87 15.42
CA PHE A 85 -5.24 -5.26 16.35
C PHE A 85 -4.68 -5.69 17.71
N ALA A 86 -3.67 -6.57 17.73
CA ALA A 86 -3.03 -7.01 18.97
C ALA A 86 -2.37 -5.85 19.73
N SER A 87 -1.72 -4.94 19.00
CA SER A 87 -1.10 -3.74 19.57
C SER A 87 -2.13 -2.84 20.25
N ILE A 88 -3.24 -2.52 19.57
CA ILE A 88 -4.30 -1.67 20.14
C ILE A 88 -4.96 -2.35 21.35
N LEU A 89 -5.31 -3.64 21.23
CA LEU A 89 -5.95 -4.39 22.31
C LEU A 89 -5.06 -4.43 23.57
N SER A 90 -3.77 -4.71 23.39
CA SER A 90 -2.81 -4.71 24.50
C SER A 90 -2.62 -3.34 25.14
N ALA A 91 -2.64 -2.27 24.34
CA ALA A 91 -2.54 -0.90 24.83
C ALA A 91 -3.78 -0.49 25.65
N VAL A 92 -4.98 -0.83 25.17
CA VAL A 92 -6.23 -0.53 25.86
C VAL A 92 -6.39 -1.37 27.13
N ALA A 93 -6.01 -2.65 27.10
CA ALA A 93 -6.11 -3.54 28.27
C ALA A 93 -5.20 -3.13 29.44
N ARG A 94 -4.09 -2.43 29.17
CA ARG A 94 -3.15 -1.96 30.21
C ARG A 94 -3.59 -0.65 30.87
N LEU A 95 -4.69 -0.05 30.41
CA LEU A 95 -5.13 1.24 30.89
C LEU A 95 -6.16 1.11 32.02
N HIS A 96 -5.73 1.42 33.23
CA HIS A 96 -6.57 1.31 34.44
C HIS A 96 -7.59 2.45 34.60
N ASN A 97 -7.33 3.64 34.02
CA ASN A 97 -8.13 4.85 34.22
C ASN A 97 -8.66 5.41 32.89
N ALA A 98 -9.96 5.30 32.65
CA ALA A 98 -10.60 5.81 31.43
C ALA A 98 -10.46 7.33 31.25
N SER A 99 -10.43 8.11 32.34
CA SER A 99 -10.24 9.57 32.28
C SER A 99 -8.85 9.98 31.76
N GLN A 100 -7.82 9.18 32.06
CA GLN A 100 -6.46 9.44 31.57
C GLN A 100 -6.35 9.16 30.05
N LEU A 101 -7.17 8.24 29.51
CA LEU A 101 -7.22 7.96 28.07
C LEU A 101 -7.63 9.21 27.27
N GLY A 102 -8.70 9.88 27.71
CA GLY A 102 -9.24 11.05 27.02
C GLY A 102 -8.21 12.17 26.92
N LYS A 103 -7.48 12.45 28.01
CA LYS A 103 -6.45 13.49 28.04
C LYS A 103 -5.25 13.16 27.16
N ILE A 104 -4.75 11.92 27.19
CA ILE A 104 -3.62 11.47 26.35
C ILE A 104 -4.02 11.49 24.88
N SER A 105 -5.20 10.98 24.55
CA SER A 105 -5.73 10.97 23.18
C SER A 105 -5.94 12.39 22.65
N PHE A 106 -6.51 13.29 23.45
CA PHE A 106 -6.71 14.69 23.04
C PHE A 106 -5.38 15.39 22.76
N LEU A 107 -4.39 15.22 23.65
CA LEU A 107 -3.06 15.81 23.47
C LEU A 107 -2.33 15.23 22.24
N THR A 108 -2.47 13.91 22.01
CA THR A 108 -1.88 13.23 20.85
C THR A 108 -2.53 13.68 19.55
N ILE A 109 -3.87 13.65 19.47
CA ILE A 109 -4.62 14.11 18.29
C ILE A 109 -4.32 15.58 18.01
N GLY A 110 -4.34 16.43 19.03
CA GLY A 110 -4.00 17.85 18.89
C GLY A 110 -2.60 18.05 18.33
N THR A 111 -1.61 17.32 18.86
CA THR A 111 -0.22 17.40 18.38
C THR A 111 -0.08 16.89 16.94
N LEU A 112 -0.68 15.73 16.61
CA LEU A 112 -0.62 15.15 15.27
C LEU A 112 -1.29 16.06 14.22
N LEU A 113 -2.46 16.61 14.53
CA LEU A 113 -3.16 17.55 13.66
C LEU A 113 -2.35 18.84 13.48
N PHE A 114 -1.76 19.36 14.55
CA PHE A 114 -0.94 20.56 14.48
C PHE A 114 0.32 20.35 13.62
N THR A 115 1.03 19.24 13.81
CA THR A 115 2.21 18.92 12.98
C THR A 115 1.83 18.64 11.52
N THR A 116 0.68 18.01 11.29
CA THR A 116 0.16 17.74 9.93
C THR A 116 -0.22 19.05 9.23
N LEU A 117 -0.83 20.00 9.96
CA LEU A 117 -1.14 21.34 9.45
C LEU A 117 0.13 22.06 9.00
N ILE A 118 1.16 22.08 9.84
CA ILE A 118 2.46 22.70 9.48
C ILE A 118 3.07 22.01 8.27
N ALA A 119 3.11 20.67 8.25
CA ALA A 119 3.65 19.92 7.11
C ALA A 119 2.89 20.19 5.81
N ALA A 120 1.55 20.30 5.87
CA ALA A 120 0.72 20.62 4.72
C ALA A 120 0.96 22.06 4.22
N LEU A 121 1.08 23.04 5.13
CA LEU A 121 1.41 24.42 4.76
C LEU A 121 2.78 24.52 4.09
N VAL A 122 3.79 23.84 4.63
CA VAL A 122 5.12 23.77 4.01
C VAL A 122 5.03 23.10 2.63
N GLY A 123 4.27 22.01 2.50
CA GLY A 123 4.05 21.34 1.22
C GLY A 123 3.44 22.26 0.17
N VAL A 124 2.37 22.98 0.51
CA VAL A 124 1.68 23.92 -0.39
C VAL A 124 2.55 25.13 -0.75
N LEU A 125 3.33 25.64 0.21
CA LEU A 125 4.27 26.73 -0.03
C LEU A 125 5.37 26.29 -1.00
N VAL A 126 5.98 25.12 -0.79
CA VAL A 126 7.02 24.60 -1.68
C VAL A 126 6.45 24.34 -3.08
N THR A 127 5.27 23.75 -3.21
CA THR A 127 4.68 23.52 -4.53
C THR A 127 4.35 24.82 -5.27
N ASN A 128 3.85 25.84 -4.57
CA ASN A 128 3.60 27.16 -5.17
C ASN A 128 4.90 27.89 -5.54
N LEU A 129 5.89 27.91 -4.65
CA LEU A 129 7.15 28.64 -4.86
C LEU A 129 7.97 28.07 -6.02
N PHE A 130 8.01 26.75 -6.15
CA PHE A 130 8.72 26.07 -7.23
C PHE A 130 7.85 25.86 -8.47
N GLY A 131 6.59 26.31 -8.46
CA GLY A 131 5.65 26.14 -9.57
C GLY A 131 5.51 24.68 -10.00
N LEU A 132 5.51 23.74 -9.05
CA LEU A 132 5.48 22.30 -9.34
C LEU A 132 4.10 21.93 -9.91
N THR A 133 3.97 21.94 -11.23
CA THR A 133 2.78 21.42 -11.92
C THR A 133 2.92 19.92 -12.13
N ALA A 134 1.80 19.20 -12.11
CA ALA A 134 1.76 17.75 -12.37
C ALA A 134 1.93 17.42 -13.87
N GLU A 135 2.12 18.42 -14.72
CA GLU A 135 2.30 18.30 -16.16
C GLU A 135 3.66 17.62 -16.44
N GLY A 136 3.60 16.36 -16.86
CA GLY A 136 4.80 15.54 -17.16
C GLY A 136 4.94 14.28 -16.32
N LEU A 137 4.24 14.17 -15.18
CA LEU A 137 4.17 12.91 -14.39
C LEU A 137 3.07 11.97 -14.89
N VAL A 138 2.06 12.50 -15.60
CA VAL A 138 0.94 11.73 -16.18
C VAL A 138 1.32 11.20 -17.57
N GLN A 139 2.37 10.38 -17.65
CA GLN A 139 2.92 9.89 -18.92
C GLN A 139 2.40 8.49 -19.29
N GLY A 140 1.12 8.19 -19.06
CA GLY A 140 0.55 6.88 -19.40
C GLY A 140 -0.97 6.87 -19.57
N GLY A 141 -1.46 6.19 -20.61
CA GLY A 141 -2.90 6.06 -20.93
C GLY A 141 -3.74 5.38 -19.84
N ALA A 142 -3.12 4.61 -18.94
CA ALA A 142 -3.77 4.03 -17.77
C ALA A 142 -4.06 5.08 -16.68
N GLU A 143 -3.22 6.11 -16.57
CA GLU A 143 -3.32 7.16 -15.56
C GLU A 143 -4.39 8.19 -15.96
N THR A 144 -4.46 8.56 -17.25
CA THR A 144 -5.55 9.41 -17.78
C THR A 144 -6.93 8.76 -17.68
N ALA A 145 -7.03 7.44 -17.92
CA ALA A 145 -8.27 6.70 -17.69
C ALA A 145 -8.68 6.68 -16.20
N ARG A 146 -7.69 6.65 -15.28
CA ARG A 146 -7.94 6.75 -13.83
C ARG A 146 -8.33 8.15 -13.40
N LEU A 147 -7.73 9.20 -13.97
CA LEU A 147 -8.11 10.60 -13.74
C LEU A 147 -9.56 10.87 -14.17
N ASN A 148 -9.97 10.39 -15.35
CA ASN A 148 -11.36 10.48 -15.80
C ASN A 148 -12.34 9.77 -14.84
N ALA A 149 -11.93 8.62 -14.30
CA ALA A 149 -12.71 7.90 -13.29
C ALA A 149 -12.79 8.65 -11.95
N ILE A 150 -11.72 9.35 -11.54
CA ILE A 150 -11.70 10.19 -10.33
C ILE A 150 -12.64 11.38 -10.49
N GLU A 151 -12.57 12.08 -11.63
CA GLU A 151 -13.43 13.22 -11.95
C GLU A 151 -14.91 12.82 -11.96
N THR A 152 -15.24 11.72 -12.65
CA THR A 152 -16.64 11.31 -12.81
C THR A 152 -17.21 10.63 -11.56
N SER A 153 -16.42 9.82 -10.83
CA SER A 153 -16.94 8.95 -9.77
C SER A 153 -16.67 9.42 -8.34
N TYR A 154 -15.67 10.28 -8.12
CA TYR A 154 -15.22 10.67 -6.77
C TYR A 154 -15.49 12.13 -6.48
N VAL A 155 -15.27 13.06 -7.42
CA VAL A 155 -15.55 14.50 -7.24
C VAL A 155 -17.02 14.75 -6.90
N GLY A 156 -17.94 14.08 -7.62
CA GLY A 156 -19.38 14.17 -7.33
C GLY A 156 -19.80 13.52 -6.01
N LYS A 157 -19.05 12.53 -5.52
CA LYS A 157 -19.34 11.90 -4.22
C LYS A 157 -18.85 12.75 -3.06
N VAL A 158 -17.63 13.29 -3.13
CA VAL A 158 -17.03 14.13 -2.07
C VAL A 158 -17.73 15.47 -1.90
N ALA A 159 -18.27 16.04 -2.98
CA ALA A 159 -19.03 17.29 -2.94
C ALA A 159 -20.41 17.14 -2.24
N ASP A 160 -20.96 15.92 -2.20
CA ASP A 160 -22.29 15.63 -1.64
C ASP A 160 -22.24 15.05 -0.21
N LEU A 161 -21.05 14.73 0.34
CA LEU A 161 -20.94 14.35 1.75
C LEU A 161 -21.12 15.58 2.64
N SER A 162 -22.31 15.76 3.21
CA SER A 162 -22.49 16.65 4.35
C SER A 162 -21.73 16.10 5.57
N VAL A 163 -21.26 16.99 6.45
CA VAL A 163 -20.46 16.67 7.65
C VAL A 163 -21.05 15.49 8.47
N PRO A 164 -22.39 15.37 8.64
CA PRO A 164 -23.01 14.20 9.26
C PRO A 164 -22.72 12.84 8.60
N GLN A 165 -22.71 12.73 7.27
CA GLN A 165 -22.41 11.45 6.61
C GLN A 165 -20.94 11.06 6.79
N LEU A 166 -20.03 12.03 6.90
CA LEU A 166 -18.63 11.78 7.18
C LEU A 166 -18.44 11.27 8.62
N VAL A 167 -19.17 11.80 9.60
CA VAL A 167 -19.19 11.27 10.97
C VAL A 167 -19.75 9.84 11.00
N LEU A 168 -20.83 9.58 10.27
CA LEU A 168 -21.43 8.25 10.13
C LEU A 168 -20.49 7.24 9.45
N SER A 169 -19.51 7.68 8.67
CA SER A 169 -18.52 6.80 8.02
C SER A 169 -17.47 6.24 8.98
N PHE A 170 -17.19 6.94 10.08
CA PHE A 170 -16.27 6.46 11.12
C PHE A 170 -16.85 5.33 11.96
N VAL A 171 -18.18 5.14 11.94
CA VAL A 171 -18.84 4.00 12.57
C VAL A 171 -18.91 2.87 11.56
N PRO A 172 -18.07 1.83 11.67
CA PRO A 172 -18.09 0.71 10.74
C PRO A 172 -19.43 -0.01 10.83
N LYS A 173 -20.19 -0.03 9.73
CA LYS A 173 -21.49 -0.72 9.64
C LYS A 173 -21.38 -2.25 9.80
N LYS A 174 -20.18 -2.79 9.64
CA LYS A 174 -19.84 -4.22 9.76
C LYS A 174 -18.45 -4.34 10.39
N SER A 175 -18.37 -4.44 11.72
CA SER A 175 -17.17 -4.98 12.36
C SER A 175 -16.98 -6.42 11.88
N VAL A 176 -15.76 -6.85 11.61
CA VAL A 176 -15.33 -8.16 11.05
C VAL A 176 -15.91 -9.41 11.77
N CYS A 177 -16.70 -9.24 12.84
CA CYS A 177 -17.59 -10.24 13.43
C CYS A 177 -19.07 -9.88 13.19
N GLY A 178 -19.60 -10.09 11.98
CA GLY A 178 -20.96 -9.68 11.63
C GLY A 178 -21.65 -10.63 10.64
N SER A 179 -22.41 -11.57 11.19
CA SER A 179 -23.40 -12.49 10.57
C SER A 179 -22.97 -13.72 9.77
N ASP A 180 -21.76 -13.81 9.22
CA ASP A 180 -21.50 -14.83 8.18
C ASP A 180 -20.62 -16.03 8.58
N TRP A 181 -19.64 -15.81 9.46
CA TRP A 181 -18.76 -16.88 9.94
C TRP A 181 -19.48 -17.98 10.71
N ARG A 182 -20.54 -17.61 11.46
CA ARG A 182 -21.37 -18.59 12.21
C ARG A 182 -22.13 -19.52 11.26
N LYS A 183 -22.63 -19.00 10.13
CA LYS A 183 -23.29 -19.80 9.09
C LYS A 183 -22.28 -20.67 8.36
N SER A 184 -21.12 -20.12 8.00
CA SER A 184 -20.05 -20.88 7.34
C SER A 184 -19.53 -22.05 8.19
N TYR A 185 -19.35 -21.86 9.50
CA TYR A 185 -18.97 -22.95 10.41
C TYR A 185 -20.04 -24.04 10.52
N VAL A 186 -21.32 -23.66 10.59
CA VAL A 186 -22.45 -24.60 10.60
C VAL A 186 -22.56 -25.37 9.27
N TYR A 187 -22.34 -24.71 8.12
CA TYR A 187 -22.33 -25.37 6.82
C TYR A 187 -21.14 -26.34 6.67
N TYR A 188 -19.98 -25.99 7.22
CA TYR A 188 -18.80 -26.86 7.23
C TYR A 188 -19.03 -28.12 8.07
N GLN A 189 -19.61 -27.99 9.28
CA GLN A 189 -19.99 -29.13 10.13
C GLN A 189 -21.10 -30.01 9.52
N ARG A 190 -21.95 -29.44 8.66
CA ARG A 190 -22.99 -30.18 7.93
C ARG A 190 -22.55 -30.73 6.57
N GLY A 191 -21.29 -30.52 6.17
CA GLY A 191 -20.79 -30.92 4.85
C GLY A 191 -21.48 -30.21 3.66
N ASP A 192 -22.24 -29.13 3.89
CA ASP A 192 -22.98 -28.42 2.84
C ASP A 192 -22.18 -27.20 2.35
N PHE A 193 -21.10 -27.49 1.63
CA PHE A 193 -20.15 -26.48 1.14
C PHE A 193 -20.70 -25.53 0.08
N ARG A 194 -21.88 -25.81 -0.50
CA ARG A 194 -22.51 -25.00 -1.55
C ARG A 194 -23.13 -23.71 -1.03
N ARG A 195 -23.43 -23.64 0.26
CA ARG A 195 -24.04 -22.47 0.89
C ARG A 195 -23.04 -21.58 1.62
N ILE A 196 -21.74 -21.84 1.45
CA ILE A 196 -20.70 -20.99 2.02
C ILE A 196 -20.64 -19.69 1.20
N PRO A 197 -21.02 -18.55 1.80
CA PRO A 197 -20.94 -17.25 1.14
C PRO A 197 -19.48 -16.93 0.81
N GLY A 198 -19.24 -16.55 -0.46
CA GLY A 198 -17.90 -16.26 -0.97
C GLY A 198 -17.27 -17.37 -1.83
N ARG A 199 -17.85 -18.58 -1.91
CA ARG A 199 -17.56 -19.49 -3.03
C ARG A 199 -18.42 -19.06 -4.21
N GLY A 200 -17.78 -18.50 -5.24
CA GLY A 200 -18.41 -18.30 -6.54
C GLY A 200 -19.08 -19.61 -6.97
N ARG A 201 -20.33 -19.50 -7.41
CA ARG A 201 -21.08 -20.61 -8.02
C ARG A 201 -20.33 -21.00 -9.30
N ALA A 202 -19.50 -22.04 -9.22
CA ALA A 202 -19.10 -22.82 -10.37
C ALA A 202 -20.15 -23.91 -10.59
#